data_AF-A0AAN8TKV3-F1
#
_entry.id   AF-A0AAN8TKV3-F1
#
_cell.length_a   1.000
_cell.length_b   1.000
_cell.length_c   1.000
_cell.angle_alpha   90.00
_cell.angle_beta   90.00
_cell.angle_gamma   90.00
#
_symmetry.space_group_name_H-M   'P 1'
#
loop_
_entity.id
_entity.type
_entity.pdbx_description
1 polymer ?
#
loop_
_entity_poly.entity_id
_entity_poly.type
_entity_poly.pdbx_seq_one_letter_code
_entity_poly.pdbx_strand_id
1 'polypeptide(L)' 'MTTYLPKHLQDQEGRREECKNFFSVLPKEKGWMGSYIYNYQGFWESPRIIEGVIACQQQFQAQDSDIILVTPPKSGTT' A
#
# COMPACT_ATOMS: atom_id res chain seq x y z
N MET A 1 4.24 11.37 25.27
CA MET A 1 3.81 12.36 24.25
C MET A 1 3.03 11.62 23.20
N THR A 2 1.72 11.85 23.10
CA THR A 2 0.87 11.24 22.06
C THR A 2 1.04 12.03 20.77
N THR A 3 1.82 11.50 19.82
CA THR A 3 1.94 12.11 18.49
C THR A 3 0.63 11.88 17.76
N TYR A 4 -0.20 12.92 17.66
CA TYR A 4 -1.37 12.93 16.78
C TYR A 4 -0.90 12.70 15.35
N LEU A 5 -1.16 11.51 14.80
CA LEU A 5 -0.96 11.25 13.38
C LEU A 5 -1.94 12.11 12.58
N PRO A 6 -1.49 12.87 11.56
CA PRO A 6 -2.38 13.52 10.60
C PRO A 6 -3.44 12.55 10.05
N LYS A 7 -4.68 13.01 9.85
CA LYS A 7 -5.80 12.17 9.38
C LYS A 7 -5.50 11.38 8.11
N HIS A 8 -4.71 11.94 7.19
CA HIS A 8 -4.33 11.25 5.95
C HIS A 8 -3.32 10.10 6.17
N LEU A 9 -2.67 10.03 7.33
CA LEU A 9 -1.78 8.94 7.75
C LEU A 9 -2.48 7.93 8.67
N GLN A 10 -3.72 8.21 9.08
CA GLN A 10 -4.58 7.29 9.81
C GLN A 10 -5.26 6.35 8.81
N ASP A 11 -4.48 5.46 8.20
CA ASP A 11 -4.90 4.60 7.07
C ASP A 11 -5.99 3.57 7.42
N GLN A 12 -6.57 3.59 8.63
CA GLN A 12 -7.59 2.63 9.07
C GLN A 12 -9.02 3.20 9.06
N GLU A 13 -9.19 4.50 9.27
CA GLU A 13 -10.51 5.14 9.38
C GLU A 13 -11.12 5.33 7.98
N GLY A 14 -12.04 4.43 7.60
CA GLY A 14 -12.80 4.50 6.34
C GLY A 14 -12.66 3.30 5.40
N ARG A 15 -11.83 2.30 5.74
CA ARG A 15 -11.69 1.08 4.92
C ARG A 15 -12.86 0.11 5.12
N ARG A 16 -13.24 -0.59 4.04
CA ARG A 16 -14.26 -1.66 4.09
C ARG A 16 -13.81 -2.77 5.04
N GLU A 17 -14.76 -3.46 5.67
CA GLU A 17 -14.47 -4.47 6.69
C GLU A 17 -13.67 -5.66 6.16
N GLU A 18 -13.95 -6.08 4.93
CA GLU A 18 -13.19 -7.10 4.22
C GLU A 18 -11.71 -6.72 4.09
N CYS A 19 -11.40 -5.45 3.80
CA CYS A 19 -10.03 -4.97 3.74
C CYS A 19 -9.40 -5.01 5.14
N LYS A 20 -10.12 -4.62 6.20
CA LYS A 20 -9.58 -4.72 7.57
C LYS A 20 -9.21 -6.16 7.94
N ASN A 21 -10.03 -7.13 7.57
CA ASN A 21 -9.76 -8.56 7.78
C ASN A 21 -8.54 -9.04 6.98
N PHE A 22 -8.40 -8.60 5.73
CA PHE A 22 -7.23 -8.92 4.93
C PHE A 22 -5.93 -8.39 5.56
N PHE A 23 -5.91 -7.15 6.02
CA PHE A 23 -4.71 -6.57 6.64
C PHE A 23 -4.44 -7.07 8.06
N SER A 24 -5.42 -7.66 8.75
CA SER A 24 -5.21 -8.18 10.11
C SER A 24 -4.36 -9.44 10.15
N VAL A 25 -4.32 -10.21 9.06
CA VAL A 25 -3.54 -11.46 8.94
C VAL A 25 -2.14 -11.27 8.37
N LEU A 26 -1.85 -10.11 7.78
CA LEU A 26 -0.52 -9.81 7.24
C LEU A 26 0.47 -9.43 8.35
N PRO A 27 1.75 -9.85 8.25
CA PRO A 27 2.80 -9.29 9.08
C PRO A 27 2.81 -7.76 8.95
N LYS A 28 2.94 -7.05 10.07
CA LYS A 28 2.94 -5.59 10.09
C LYS A 28 4.00 -5.05 11.03
N GLU A 29 4.58 -3.93 10.64
CA GLU A 29 5.61 -3.23 11.39
C GLU A 29 5.31 -1.74 11.45
N LYS A 30 5.89 -1.05 12.43
CA LYS A 30 5.77 0.41 12.50
C LYS A 30 6.66 1.03 11.43
N GLY A 31 6.04 1.70 10.46
CA GLY A 31 6.74 2.44 9.42
C GLY A 31 7.39 3.73 9.94
N TRP A 32 8.33 4.25 9.15
CA TRP A 32 9.09 5.47 9.46
C TRP A 32 8.21 6.72 9.64
N MET A 33 7.05 6.76 8.99
CA MET A 33 6.07 7.86 9.09
C MET A 33 5.12 7.73 10.30
N GLY A 34 5.32 6.72 11.16
CA GLY A 34 4.48 6.46 12.34
C GLY A 34 3.20 5.64 12.08
N SER A 35 2.84 5.40 10.82
CA SER A 35 1.78 4.47 10.42
C SER A 35 2.31 3.03 10.31
N TYR A 36 1.43 2.03 10.33
CA TYR A 36 1.83 0.63 10.09
C TYR A 36 2.04 0.38 8.60
N ILE A 37 3.11 -0.35 8.28
CA ILE A 37 3.36 -0.97 6.99
C ILE A 37 3.13 -2.47 7.11
N TYR A 38 2.76 -3.12 6.01
CA TYR A 38 2.39 -4.53 5.98
C TYR A 38 3.26 -5.25 4.96
N ASN A 39 3.64 -6.49 5.26
CA ASN A 39 4.31 -7.34 4.29
C ASN A 39 3.28 -7.99 3.38
N TYR A 40 3.35 -7.69 2.08
CA TYR A 40 2.55 -8.32 1.04
C TYR A 40 3.46 -8.81 -0.07
N GLN A 41 3.41 -10.12 -0.37
CA GLN A 41 4.25 -10.76 -1.39
C GLN A 41 5.76 -10.44 -1.25
N GLY A 42 6.25 -10.26 -0.02
CA GLY A 42 7.66 -9.97 0.27
C GLY A 42 8.01 -8.48 0.35
N PHE A 43 7.09 -7.57 0.04
CA PHE A 43 7.32 -6.12 0.09
C PHE A 43 6.61 -5.48 1.29
N TRP A 44 7.30 -4.58 1.97
CA TRP A 44 6.78 -3.84 3.13
C TRP A 44 6.24 -2.49 2.69
N GLU A 45 4.92 -2.35 2.65
CA GLU A 45 4.28 -1.16 2.09
C GLU A 45 3.08 -0.67 2.90
N SER A 46 2.67 0.58 2.64
CA SER A 46 1.46 1.13 3.26
C SER A 46 0.21 0.40 2.76
N PRO A 47 -0.89 0.39 3.55
CA PRO A 47 -2.14 -0.23 3.12
C PRO A 47 -2.66 0.29 1.78
N ARG A 48 -2.51 1.60 1.53
CA ARG A 48 -2.96 2.24 0.29
C ARG A 48 -2.22 1.69 -0.93
N ILE A 49 -0.90 1.50 -0.83
CA ILE A 49 -0.09 0.95 -1.92
C ILE A 49 -0.48 -0.50 -2.17
N ILE A 50 -0.65 -1.30 -1.12
CA ILE A 50 -1.06 -2.71 -1.25
C ILE A 50 -2.45 -2.85 -1.89
N GLU A 51 -3.41 -2.03 -1.48
CA GLU A 51 -4.75 -1.99 -2.10
C GLU A 51 -4.68 -1.64 -3.60
N GLY A 52 -3.81 -0.69 -3.98
CA GLY A 52 -3.54 -0.37 -5.38
C GLY A 52 -2.92 -1.53 -6.16
N VAL A 53 -1.94 -2.24 -5.55
CA VAL A 53 -1.33 -3.43 -6.16
C VAL A 53 -2.36 -4.53 -6.38
N ILE A 54 -3.22 -4.82 -5.38
CA ILE A 54 -4.27 -5.83 -5.52
C ILE A 54 -5.25 -5.47 -6.64
N ALA A 55 -5.68 -4.20 -6.72
CA ALA A 55 -6.55 -3.73 -7.80
C ALA A 55 -5.89 -3.89 -9.17
N CYS A 56 -4.61 -3.49 -9.32
CA CYS A 56 -3.85 -3.69 -10.55
C CYS A 56 -3.74 -5.18 -10.91
N GLN A 57 -3.39 -6.05 -9.96
CA GLN A 57 -3.28 -7.50 -10.18
C GLN A 57 -4.60 -8.13 -10.62
N GLN A 58 -5.74 -7.65 -10.11
CA GLN A 58 -7.06 -8.20 -10.43
C GLN A 58 -7.67 -7.64 -11.73
N GLN A 59 -7.36 -6.39 -12.08
CA GLN A 59 -8.13 -5.63 -13.07
C GLN A 59 -7.32 -5.15 -14.26
N PHE A 60 -5.99 -5.04 -14.16
CA PHE A 60 -5.17 -4.60 -15.28
C PHE A 60 -5.16 -5.64 -16.41
N GLN A 61 -5.51 -5.20 -17.62
CA GLN A 61 -5.53 -6.04 -18.83
C GLN A 61 -4.47 -5.53 -19.81
N ALA A 62 -3.28 -6.11 -19.74
CA ALA A 62 -2.17 -5.75 -20.61
C ALA A 62 -2.54 -5.93 -22.09
N GLN A 63 -2.08 -5.01 -22.93
CA GLN A 63 -2.11 -5.13 -24.38
C GLN A 63 -0.70 -5.40 -24.92
N ASP A 64 -0.61 -6.05 -26.08
CA ASP A 64 0.69 -6.36 -26.71
C ASP A 64 1.51 -5.10 -27.05
N SER A 65 0.86 -3.94 -27.15
CA SER A 65 1.49 -2.64 -27.38
C SER A 65 1.99 -1.94 -26.12
N ASP A 66 1.66 -2.44 -24.93
CA ASP A 66 1.98 -1.76 -23.68
C ASP A 66 3.47 -1.91 -23.34
N ILE A 67 4.05 -0.82 -22.84
CA ILE A 67 5.42 -0.81 -22.29
C ILE A 67 5.33 -0.41 -20.83
N ILE A 68 5.76 -1.30 -19.94
CA ILE A 68 5.82 -1.03 -18.50
C ILE A 68 7.23 -0.58 -18.14
N LEU A 69 7.38 0.70 -17.79
CA LEU A 69 8.60 1.23 -17.20
C LEU A 69 8.59 1.00 -15.69
N VAL A 70 9.50 0.18 -15.18
CA VAL A 70 9.64 -0.10 -13.74
C VAL A 70 10.80 0.70 -13.17
N THR A 71 10.51 1.50 -12.14
CA THR A 71 11.52 2.32 -11.44
C THR A 71 11.36 2.21 -9.93
N PRO A 72 12.44 2.32 -9.15
CA PRO A 72 12.32 2.43 -7.71
C PRO A 72 11.62 3.76 -7.32
N PRO A 73 10.95 3.82 -6.16
CA PRO A 73 10.31 5.05 -5.70
C PRO A 73 11.28 6.23 -5.68
N LYS A 74 10.81 7.40 -6.15
CA LYS A 74 11.54 8.68 -6.08
C LYS A 74 12.86 8.71 -6.88
N SER A 75 13.02 7.91 -7.92
CA SER A 75 14.23 7.87 -8.76
C SER A 75 14.27 8.89 -9.91
N GLY A 76 13.45 9.94 -9.89
CA GLY A 76 13.47 11.00 -10.91
C GLY A 76 12.77 10.65 -12.23
N THR A 77 11.55 10.11 -12.17
CA THR A 77 10.69 9.89 -13.35
C THR A 77 10.00 11.15 -13.86
N THR A 78 10.00 12.23 -13.08
CA THR A 78 9.38 13.54 -13.35
C THR A 78 10.47 14.59 -13.44
#